data_AF-A0ABD7HHH2-F1
#
_entry.id   AF-A0ABD7HHH2-F1
#
_cell.length_a   1.000
_cell.length_b   1.000
_cell.length_c   1.000
_cell.angle_alpha   90.00
_cell.angle_beta   90.00
_cell.angle_gamma   90.00
#
_symmetry.space_group_name_H-M   'P 1'
#
loop_
_entity.id
_entity.type
_entity.pdbx_description
1 polymer ?
#
loop_
_entity_poly.entity_id
_entity_poly.type
_entity_poly.pdbx_seq_one_letter_code
_entity_poly.pdbx_strand_id
1 'polypeptide(L)'
;MFGIHQWISAEPSPGTQTEEADAIYAAFASSSAIENDYITDDAAIFPSWDRSPQSQKGWWEFRSKNRRLLIKNVNASPTETATGADLVYVRRDPDAVVLVQYKVLEQLQRSGRFVYRLDDRLRSQVERLRRLEEKGSPIATDADTYRIGHGFSFVKFVTPYPKYAPPPDTLTDGYYMPTEIVEHLLRNPDKGPRGGDLLSMEKHRYIDPTTFVKLVQDSWIGSHTEASKLLLDLMGLKDRGERNPATIAVDTPIQFRAQNRR
;
A
#
# COMPACT_ATOMS: atom_id res chain seq x y z
N MET A 1 -34.79 33.58 18.77
CA MET A 1 -33.82 34.66 18.46
C MET A 1 -32.45 34.08 18.75
N PHE A 2 -31.84 33.40 17.76
CA PHE A 2 -30.57 32.68 17.92
C PHE A 2 -29.43 33.51 17.33
N GLY A 3 -28.43 33.84 18.15
CA GLY A 3 -27.29 34.66 17.78
C GLY A 3 -26.35 33.93 16.83
N ILE A 4 -26.10 34.55 15.68
CA ILE A 4 -25.17 34.08 14.65
C ILE A 4 -23.75 34.35 15.16
N HIS A 5 -22.96 33.31 15.41
CA HIS A 5 -21.53 33.47 15.70
C HIS A 5 -20.80 33.73 14.38
N GLN A 6 -20.46 34.99 14.16
CA GLN A 6 -19.64 35.45 13.04
C GLN A 6 -18.17 35.13 13.37
N TRP A 7 -17.52 34.28 12.56
CA TRP A 7 -16.09 34.05 12.66
C TRP A 7 -15.36 35.35 12.35
N ILE A 8 -14.71 35.95 13.34
CA ILE A 8 -13.80 37.07 13.14
C ILE A 8 -12.51 36.48 12.59
N SER A 9 -12.23 36.71 11.31
CA SER A 9 -10.90 36.45 10.77
C SER A 9 -9.94 37.46 11.39
N ALA A 10 -9.09 36.99 12.30
CA ALA A 10 -7.96 37.78 12.76
C ALA A 10 -6.95 37.86 11.60
N GLU A 11 -6.62 39.06 11.15
CA GLU A 11 -5.50 39.24 10.23
C GLU A 11 -4.20 38.82 10.94
N PRO A 12 -3.33 38.02 10.31
CA PRO A 12 -2.07 37.62 10.92
C PRO A 12 -1.21 38.86 11.17
N SER A 13 -0.61 38.96 12.36
CA SER A 13 0.27 40.06 12.71
C SER A 13 1.47 40.09 11.76
N PRO A 14 1.74 41.21 11.06
CA PRO A 14 2.78 41.25 10.05
C PRO A 14 4.15 41.33 10.72
N GLY A 15 4.96 40.28 10.60
CA GLY A 15 6.42 40.41 10.75
C GLY A 15 7.16 39.44 11.69
N THR A 16 6.50 38.48 12.35
CA THR A 16 7.23 37.49 13.19
C THR A 16 6.75 36.06 12.97
N GLN A 17 5.47 35.87 12.63
CA GLN A 17 4.92 34.53 12.38
C GLN A 17 5.41 33.90 11.07
N THR A 18 5.78 34.71 10.07
CA THR A 18 6.20 34.20 8.75
C THR A 18 7.57 33.53 8.81
N GLU A 19 8.57 34.16 9.43
CA GLU A 19 9.93 33.58 9.54
C GLU A 19 9.98 32.35 10.45
N GLU A 20 9.22 32.37 11.55
CA GLU A 20 9.16 31.25 12.49
C GLU A 20 8.38 30.06 11.89
N ALA A 21 7.27 30.33 11.19
CA ALA A 21 6.57 29.31 10.41
C ALA A 21 7.46 28.76 9.29
N ASP A 22 8.17 29.60 8.54
CA ASP A 22 9.10 29.19 7.48
C ASP A 22 10.24 28.33 8.05
N ALA A 23 10.76 28.66 9.24
CA ALA A 23 11.76 27.85 9.93
C ALA A 23 11.20 26.49 10.38
N ILE A 24 9.97 26.45 10.90
CA ILE A 24 9.28 25.19 11.26
C ILE A 24 9.03 24.34 10.01
N TYR A 25 8.57 24.95 8.91
CA TYR A 25 8.37 24.25 7.63
C TYR A 25 9.69 23.76 7.04
N ALA A 26 10.77 24.54 7.13
CA ALA A 26 12.10 24.12 6.69
C ALA A 26 12.66 22.98 7.56
N ALA A 27 12.44 23.01 8.88
CA ALA A 27 12.82 21.94 9.80
C ALA A 27 12.01 20.65 9.52
N PHE A 28 10.70 20.78 9.31
CA PHE A 28 9.83 19.69 8.89
C PHE A 28 10.28 19.07 7.56
N ALA A 29 10.52 19.90 6.54
CA ALA A 29 10.97 19.47 5.22
C ALA A 29 12.39 18.86 5.21
N SER A 30 13.21 19.14 6.23
CA SER A 30 14.57 18.57 6.37
C SER A 30 14.65 17.37 7.30
N SER A 31 13.57 17.03 8.02
CA SER A 31 13.51 15.83 8.84
C SER A 31 13.51 14.57 7.96
N SER A 32 14.30 13.56 8.35
CA SER A 32 14.34 12.30 7.62
C SER A 32 13.15 11.43 8.02
N ALA A 33 12.31 11.10 7.06
CA ALA A 33 11.21 10.16 7.26
C ALA A 33 11.75 8.76 7.60
N ILE A 34 11.11 8.10 8.57
CA ILE A 34 11.36 6.69 8.90
C ILE A 34 10.44 5.78 8.08
N GLU A 35 10.74 4.48 8.03
CA GLU A 35 9.98 3.49 7.26
C GLU A 35 8.46 3.58 7.47
N ASN A 36 8.02 3.77 8.71
CA ASN A 36 6.60 3.87 9.05
C ASN A 36 5.90 5.10 8.47
N ASP A 37 6.62 6.19 8.20
CA ASP A 37 6.04 7.41 7.63
C ASP A 37 5.63 7.15 6.18
N TYR A 38 6.51 6.52 5.38
CA TYR A 38 6.20 6.12 4.00
C TYR A 38 5.01 5.15 3.92
N ILE A 39 4.94 4.19 4.84
CA ILE A 39 3.81 3.24 4.89
C ILE A 39 2.50 3.98 5.21
N THR A 40 2.56 4.95 6.12
CA THR A 40 1.38 5.72 6.55
C THR A 40 0.88 6.64 5.44
N ASP A 41 1.79 7.31 4.73
CA ASP A 41 1.47 8.15 3.57
C ASP A 41 0.83 7.34 2.45
N ASP A 42 1.45 6.21 2.07
CA ASP A 42 0.92 5.31 1.03
C ASP A 42 -0.42 4.68 1.44
N ALA A 43 -0.63 4.33 2.72
CA ALA A 43 -1.90 3.78 3.19
C ALA A 43 -3.08 4.75 3.00
N ALA A 44 -2.76 6.05 2.96
CA ALA A 44 -3.72 7.13 2.85
C ALA A 44 -3.98 7.54 1.40
N ILE A 45 -3.34 6.93 0.40
CA ILE A 45 -3.45 7.29 -1.02
C ILE A 45 -3.71 6.05 -1.87
N PHE A 46 -4.65 6.15 -2.81
CA PHE A 46 -4.78 5.20 -3.91
C PHE A 46 -5.16 6.00 -5.16
N PRO A 47 -4.23 6.19 -6.11
CA PRO A 47 -4.40 7.18 -7.17
C PRO A 47 -5.72 7.05 -7.93
N SER A 48 -6.37 8.18 -8.21
CA SER A 48 -7.65 8.26 -8.94
C SER A 48 -8.87 7.59 -8.27
N TRP A 49 -8.80 7.29 -6.97
CA TRP A 49 -9.92 6.75 -6.20
C TRP A 49 -10.29 7.67 -5.03
N ASP A 50 -11.58 7.77 -4.75
CA ASP A 50 -12.10 8.60 -3.66
C ASP A 50 -11.90 7.89 -2.32
N ARG A 51 -11.06 8.47 -1.45
CA ARG A 51 -10.84 7.96 -0.09
C ARG A 51 -11.98 8.37 0.85
N SER A 52 -12.35 7.49 1.76
CA SER A 52 -13.23 7.80 2.88
C SER A 52 -12.67 8.97 3.72
N PRO A 53 -13.52 9.86 4.26
CA PRO A 53 -13.05 10.97 5.10
C PRO A 53 -12.34 10.51 6.37
N GLN A 54 -12.71 9.33 6.88
CA GLN A 54 -12.16 8.74 8.10
C GLN A 54 -11.86 7.26 7.88
N SER A 55 -10.86 6.75 8.59
CA SER A 55 -10.57 5.33 8.64
C SER A 55 -11.45 4.64 9.67
N GLN A 56 -11.79 3.37 9.42
CA GLN A 56 -12.51 2.53 10.37
C GLN A 56 -11.57 1.46 10.92
N LYS A 57 -11.23 1.54 12.22
CA LYS A 57 -10.25 0.62 12.87
C LYS A 57 -8.92 0.53 12.11
N GLY A 58 -8.48 1.65 11.52
CA GLY A 58 -7.26 1.76 10.71
C GLY A 58 -7.40 1.33 9.25
N TRP A 59 -8.58 0.92 8.79
CA TRP A 59 -8.86 0.67 7.37
C TRP A 59 -9.33 1.94 6.68
N TRP A 60 -8.61 2.35 5.64
CA TRP A 60 -9.09 3.35 4.68
C TRP A 60 -9.89 2.66 3.58
N GLU A 61 -11.08 3.17 3.29
CA GLU A 61 -11.87 2.71 2.14
C GLU A 61 -11.65 3.66 0.96
N PHE A 62 -11.40 3.10 -0.21
CA PHE A 62 -11.30 3.80 -1.47
C PHE A 62 -12.40 3.30 -2.41
N ARG A 63 -13.01 4.24 -3.15
CA ARG A 63 -14.12 3.96 -4.07
C ARG A 63 -13.82 4.51 -5.46
N SER A 64 -14.16 3.74 -6.48
CA SER A 64 -14.12 4.19 -7.88
C SER A 64 -15.20 3.46 -8.68
N LYS A 65 -16.21 4.19 -9.15
CA LYS A 65 -17.42 3.60 -9.75
C LYS A 65 -18.03 2.55 -8.81
N ASN A 66 -18.18 1.31 -9.27
CA ASN A 66 -18.73 0.20 -8.50
C ASN A 66 -17.66 -0.63 -7.77
N ARG A 67 -16.41 -0.16 -7.73
CA ARG A 67 -15.28 -0.90 -7.15
C ARG A 67 -14.92 -0.32 -5.78
N ARG A 68 -14.51 -1.23 -4.87
CA ARG A 68 -14.05 -0.90 -3.52
C ARG A 68 -12.70 -1.51 -3.24
N LEU A 69 -11.89 -0.78 -2.48
CA LEU A 69 -10.57 -1.19 -2.02
C LEU A 69 -10.43 -0.75 -0.57
N LEU A 70 -9.95 -1.63 0.29
CA LEU A 70 -9.56 -1.31 1.66
C LEU A 70 -8.03 -1.34 1.75
N ILE A 71 -7.45 -0.35 2.40
CA ILE A 71 -6.00 -0.30 2.64
C ILE A 71 -5.76 -0.10 4.13
N LYS A 72 -4.78 -0.82 4.69
CA LYS A 72 -4.39 -0.66 6.09
C LYS A 72 -2.89 -0.83 6.27
N ASN A 73 -2.28 0.15 6.96
CA ASN A 73 -0.97 0.01 7.58
C ASN A 73 -1.11 -0.97 8.76
N VAL A 74 -0.39 -2.08 8.69
CA VAL A 74 -0.35 -3.15 9.68
C VAL A 74 1.04 -3.32 10.30
N ASN A 75 1.99 -2.43 10.04
CA ASN A 75 3.31 -2.45 10.64
C ASN A 75 3.23 -2.50 12.18
N ALA A 76 4.16 -3.22 12.80
CA ALA A 76 4.23 -3.44 14.24
C ALA A 76 2.89 -3.93 14.87
N SER A 77 2.14 -4.75 14.12
CA SER A 77 0.87 -5.34 14.57
C SER A 77 0.91 -6.87 14.53
N PRO A 78 -0.06 -7.56 15.18
CA PRO A 78 -0.20 -9.01 15.06
C PRO A 78 -0.34 -9.49 13.61
N THR A 79 -0.92 -8.66 12.72
CA THR A 79 -1.01 -8.97 11.30
C THR A 79 0.37 -8.98 10.64
N GLU A 80 1.24 -7.99 10.90
CA GLU A 80 2.64 -8.00 10.41
C GLU A 80 3.42 -9.18 10.97
N THR A 81 3.21 -9.52 12.25
CA THR A 81 3.84 -10.69 12.85
C THR A 81 3.41 -11.99 12.17
N ALA A 82 2.14 -12.10 11.79
CA ALA A 82 1.59 -13.29 11.15
C ALA A 82 1.92 -13.39 9.64
N THR A 83 1.97 -12.27 8.93
CA THR A 83 2.11 -12.25 7.47
C THR A 83 3.51 -11.88 6.99
N GLY A 84 4.24 -11.05 7.74
CA GLY A 84 5.47 -10.40 7.29
C GLY A 84 5.25 -9.21 6.35
N ALA A 85 4.03 -8.64 6.31
CA ALA A 85 3.70 -7.45 5.53
C ALA A 85 3.50 -6.22 6.42
N ASP A 86 3.84 -5.04 5.91
CA ASP A 86 3.59 -3.76 6.57
C ASP A 86 2.31 -3.07 6.08
N LEU A 87 1.94 -3.31 4.82
CA LEU A 87 0.76 -2.71 4.19
C LEU A 87 -0.08 -3.80 3.51
N VAL A 88 -1.40 -3.68 3.66
CA VAL A 88 -2.34 -4.62 3.04
C VAL A 88 -3.37 -3.87 2.20
N TYR A 89 -3.58 -4.38 0.99
CA TYR A 89 -4.65 -3.98 0.08
C TYR A 89 -5.68 -5.12 0.01
N VAL A 90 -6.95 -4.80 0.17
CA VAL A 90 -8.08 -5.74 0.07
C VAL A 90 -9.09 -5.22 -0.93
N ARG A 91 -9.21 -5.90 -2.06
CA ARG A 91 -10.30 -5.72 -3.01
C ARG A 91 -11.46 -6.61 -2.60
N ARG A 92 -12.67 -6.07 -2.75
CA ARG A 92 -13.94 -6.82 -2.70
C ARG A 92 -14.54 -6.76 -4.10
N ASP A 93 -15.07 -7.88 -4.56
CA ASP A 93 -15.70 -8.06 -5.89
C ASP A 93 -14.74 -7.91 -7.10
N PRO A 94 -13.95 -8.96 -7.43
CA PRO A 94 -13.73 -10.18 -6.66
C PRO A 94 -12.80 -9.94 -5.47
N ASP A 95 -12.86 -10.83 -4.47
CA ASP A 95 -11.95 -10.79 -3.34
C ASP A 95 -10.51 -11.01 -3.80
N ALA A 96 -9.64 -10.07 -3.44
CA ALA A 96 -8.20 -10.19 -3.66
C ALA A 96 -7.46 -9.44 -2.57
N VAL A 97 -6.39 -10.05 -2.07
CA VAL A 97 -5.53 -9.46 -1.05
C VAL A 97 -4.12 -9.33 -1.62
N VAL A 98 -3.54 -8.13 -1.51
CA VAL A 98 -2.12 -7.89 -1.84
C VAL A 98 -1.39 -7.48 -0.57
N LEU A 99 -0.27 -8.14 -0.31
CA LEU A 99 0.58 -7.92 0.85
C LEU A 99 1.86 -7.19 0.42
N VAL A 100 2.25 -6.14 1.13
CA VAL A 100 3.47 -5.38 0.81
C VAL A 100 4.32 -5.18 2.07
N GLN A 101 5.57 -5.66 2.03
CA GLN A 101 6.60 -5.31 2.99
C GLN A 101 7.35 -4.08 2.48
N TYR A 102 7.58 -3.08 3.32
CA TYR A 102 8.35 -1.89 2.96
C TYR A 102 9.79 -2.05 3.43
N LYS A 103 10.72 -1.48 2.65
CA LYS A 103 12.13 -1.29 3.03
C LYS A 103 12.66 0.00 2.46
N VAL A 104 13.21 0.86 3.30
CA VAL A 104 13.81 2.13 2.87
C VAL A 104 15.22 1.87 2.31
N LEU A 105 15.48 2.40 1.12
CA LEU A 105 16.79 2.31 0.48
C LEU A 105 17.78 3.32 1.05
N GLU A 106 19.06 2.95 0.99
CA GLU A 106 20.16 3.87 1.25
C GLU A 106 20.75 4.38 -0.05
N GLN A 107 21.05 5.67 -0.11
CA GLN A 107 21.79 6.25 -1.23
C GLN A 107 23.30 6.19 -0.97
N LEU A 108 24.04 5.49 -1.84
CA LEU A 108 25.50 5.44 -1.75
C LEU A 108 26.13 6.77 -2.19
N GLN A 109 26.64 7.53 -1.21
CA GLN A 109 27.22 8.87 -1.37
C GLN A 109 28.16 9.03 -2.58
N ARG A 110 29.00 8.03 -2.88
CA ARG A 110 30.00 8.12 -3.98
C ARG A 110 29.44 7.87 -5.38
N SER A 111 28.30 7.20 -5.50
CA SER A 111 27.74 6.77 -6.79
C SER A 111 26.32 7.25 -7.06
N GLY A 112 25.64 7.78 -6.03
CA GLY A 112 24.23 8.17 -6.11
C GLY A 112 23.25 6.99 -6.19
N ARG A 113 23.76 5.75 -6.20
CA ARG A 113 22.97 4.52 -6.36
C ARG A 113 22.17 4.19 -5.12
N PHE A 114 20.94 3.71 -5.31
CA PHE A 114 20.11 3.19 -4.24
C PHE A 114 20.38 1.70 -4.00
N VAL A 115 20.59 1.34 -2.74
CA VAL A 115 20.86 -0.03 -2.30
C VAL A 115 20.10 -0.38 -1.03
N TYR A 116 19.82 -1.65 -0.83
CA TYR A 116 19.38 -2.20 0.46
C TYR A 116 20.46 -3.13 1.01
N ARG A 117 20.88 -2.95 2.25
CA ARG A 117 21.78 -3.90 2.92
C ARG A 117 20.97 -5.04 3.49
N LEU A 118 21.33 -6.27 3.14
CA LEU A 118 20.58 -7.43 3.61
C LEU A 118 20.73 -7.57 5.13
N ASP A 119 19.63 -7.95 5.76
CA ASP A 119 19.55 -8.30 7.17
C ASP A 119 18.67 -9.54 7.36
N ASP A 120 18.73 -10.15 8.54
CA ASP A 120 17.95 -11.34 8.88
C ASP A 120 16.45 -11.03 9.02
N ARG A 121 16.10 -9.76 9.27
CA ARG A 121 14.71 -9.33 9.41
C ARG A 121 13.97 -9.45 8.08
N LEU A 122 14.54 -8.91 7.00
CA LEU A 122 13.97 -9.04 5.66
C LEU A 122 13.87 -10.51 5.24
N ARG A 123 14.89 -11.34 5.54
CA ARG A 123 14.84 -12.78 5.27
C ARG A 123 13.63 -13.44 5.94
N SER A 124 13.44 -13.21 7.24
CA SER A 124 12.30 -13.76 7.98
C SER A 124 10.93 -13.22 7.52
N GLN A 125 10.86 -11.96 7.08
CA GLN A 125 9.65 -11.36 6.51
C GLN A 125 9.31 -12.00 5.17
N VAL A 126 10.28 -12.13 4.27
CA VAL A 126 10.13 -12.80 2.96
C VAL A 126 9.71 -14.26 3.14
N GLU A 127 10.31 -15.00 4.07
CA GLU A 127 9.92 -16.39 4.36
C GLU A 127 8.45 -16.50 4.80
N ARG A 128 7.97 -15.60 5.67
CA ARG A 128 6.56 -15.59 6.11
C ARG A 128 5.60 -15.31 4.95
N LEU A 129 5.94 -14.35 4.09
CA LEU A 129 5.16 -14.02 2.90
C LEU A 129 5.10 -15.21 1.93
N ARG A 130 6.23 -15.87 1.64
CA ARG A 130 6.27 -17.04 0.74
C ARG A 130 5.46 -18.22 1.27
N ARG A 131 5.51 -18.50 2.58
CA ARG A 131 4.67 -19.52 3.21
C ARG A 131 3.18 -19.27 3.07
N LEU A 132 2.75 -18.00 2.95
CA LEU A 132 1.35 -17.67 2.67
C LEU A 132 1.03 -17.91 1.19
N GLU A 133 1.92 -17.54 0.28
CA GLU A 133 1.75 -17.78 -1.16
C GLU A 133 1.65 -19.26 -1.51
N GLU A 134 2.43 -20.12 -0.83
CA GLU A 134 2.34 -21.59 -0.96
C GLU A 134 0.98 -22.16 -0.56
N LYS A 135 0.21 -21.46 0.28
CA LYS A 135 -1.16 -21.86 0.66
C LYS A 135 -2.19 -21.47 -0.41
N GLY A 136 -1.82 -20.65 -1.39
CA GLY A 136 -2.66 -20.31 -2.53
C GLY A 136 -2.60 -21.39 -3.61
N SER A 137 -3.74 -22.00 -3.92
CA SER A 137 -3.85 -22.92 -5.06
C SER A 137 -3.71 -22.13 -6.38
N PRO A 138 -2.92 -22.55 -7.37
CA PRO A 138 -2.65 -21.76 -8.58
C PRO A 138 -3.72 -21.86 -9.68
N ILE A 139 -4.92 -22.38 -9.40
CA ILE A 139 -5.91 -22.66 -10.45
C ILE A 139 -7.09 -21.69 -10.32
N ALA A 140 -7.11 -20.68 -11.19
CA ALA A 140 -8.29 -19.86 -11.40
C ALA A 140 -9.46 -20.74 -11.86
N THR A 141 -10.63 -20.55 -11.26
CA THR A 141 -11.84 -21.33 -11.56
C THR A 141 -12.68 -20.71 -12.67
N ASP A 142 -12.44 -19.45 -12.99
CA ASP A 142 -13.12 -18.67 -14.01
C ASP A 142 -12.21 -17.54 -14.53
N ALA A 143 -12.61 -16.90 -15.64
CA ALA A 143 -11.81 -15.85 -16.27
C ALA A 143 -11.70 -14.56 -15.43
N ASP A 144 -12.72 -14.25 -14.62
CA ASP A 144 -12.79 -13.02 -13.83
C ASP A 144 -11.93 -13.10 -12.54
N THR A 145 -11.61 -14.32 -12.10
CA THR A 145 -10.73 -14.61 -10.96
C THR A 145 -9.27 -14.88 -11.38
N TYR A 146 -8.97 -14.85 -12.69
CA TYR A 146 -7.62 -15.05 -13.19
C TYR A 146 -6.64 -13.98 -12.65
N ARG A 147 -5.40 -14.41 -12.41
CA ARG A 147 -4.27 -13.56 -12.01
C ARG A 147 -3.08 -13.86 -12.90
N ILE A 148 -2.27 -12.85 -13.20
CA ILE A 148 -1.07 -12.99 -14.05
C ILE A 148 -0.04 -13.95 -13.41
N GLY A 149 -0.08 -14.11 -12.09
CA GLY A 149 0.70 -15.08 -11.35
C GLY A 149 0.02 -15.49 -10.05
N HIS A 150 0.57 -16.51 -9.40
CA HIS A 150 0.10 -17.00 -8.11
C HIS A 150 0.57 -16.13 -6.93
N GLY A 151 1.67 -15.38 -7.12
CA GLY A 151 2.21 -14.46 -6.12
C GLY A 151 1.28 -13.27 -5.86
N PHE A 152 1.08 -12.98 -4.57
CA PHE A 152 0.25 -11.88 -4.09
C PHE A 152 0.95 -11.01 -3.04
N SER A 153 2.23 -11.26 -2.82
CA SER A 153 3.07 -10.50 -1.92
C SER A 153 4.25 -9.86 -2.64
N PHE A 154 4.62 -8.68 -2.15
CA PHE A 154 5.65 -7.84 -2.73
C PHE A 154 6.52 -7.23 -1.62
N VAL A 155 7.76 -6.90 -1.97
CA VAL A 155 8.56 -5.95 -1.21
C VAL A 155 8.63 -4.65 -1.99
N LYS A 156 8.28 -3.54 -1.36
CA LYS A 156 8.51 -2.20 -1.89
C LYS A 156 9.82 -1.67 -1.31
N PHE A 157 10.82 -1.53 -2.16
CA PHE A 157 12.04 -0.80 -1.82
C PHE A 157 11.82 0.69 -2.10
N VAL A 158 11.64 1.48 -1.05
CA VAL A 158 11.29 2.90 -1.13
C VAL A 158 12.55 3.72 -1.35
N THR A 159 12.52 4.61 -2.34
CA THR A 159 13.54 5.66 -2.46
C THR A 159 13.21 6.75 -1.44
N PRO A 160 14.13 7.09 -0.51
CA PRO A 160 13.87 8.16 0.45
C PRO A 160 13.45 9.45 -0.22
N TYR A 161 12.55 10.20 0.41
CA TYR A 161 12.01 11.43 -0.16
C TYR A 161 13.13 12.36 -0.68
N PRO A 162 13.00 12.89 -1.91
CA PRO A 162 13.81 14.01 -2.33
C PRO A 162 13.47 15.23 -1.45
N LYS A 163 14.27 16.30 -1.51
CA LYS A 163 14.01 17.55 -0.77
C LYS A 163 12.65 18.22 -1.11
N TYR A 164 11.92 17.71 -2.08
CA TYR A 164 10.64 18.24 -2.54
C TYR A 164 9.53 17.22 -2.32
N ALA A 165 8.34 17.69 -1.97
CA ALA A 165 7.17 16.85 -1.78
C ALA A 165 6.82 16.12 -3.10
N PRO A 166 6.39 14.84 -3.02
CA PRO A 166 5.91 14.12 -4.20
C PRO A 166 4.69 14.82 -4.79
N PRO A 167 4.39 14.62 -6.09
CA PRO A 167 3.15 15.09 -6.68
C PRO A 167 1.94 14.60 -5.88
N PRO A 168 0.86 15.40 -5.79
CA PRO A 168 -0.35 14.97 -5.10
C PRO A 168 -0.92 13.71 -5.77
N ASP A 169 -1.59 12.88 -4.98
CA ASP A 169 -2.23 11.64 -5.43
C ASP A 169 -1.27 10.63 -6.08
N THR A 170 -0.01 10.61 -5.62
CA THR A 170 0.98 9.60 -6.02
C THR A 170 1.47 8.80 -4.82
N LEU A 171 1.74 7.51 -5.04
CA LEU A 171 2.45 6.71 -4.04
C LEU A 171 3.92 7.13 -3.99
N THR A 172 4.53 6.90 -2.84
CA THR A 172 5.98 7.10 -2.65
C THR A 172 6.78 6.38 -3.73
N ASP A 173 7.83 7.03 -4.22
CA ASP A 173 8.71 6.44 -5.23
C ASP A 173 9.42 5.19 -4.71
N GLY A 174 9.67 4.23 -5.61
CA GLY A 174 10.34 3.00 -5.26
C GLY A 174 10.12 1.87 -6.24
N TYR A 175 10.52 0.69 -5.80
CA TYR A 175 10.60 -0.52 -6.62
C TYR A 175 9.73 -1.61 -5.97
N TYR A 176 8.60 -1.95 -6.59
CA TYR A 176 7.81 -3.11 -6.17
C TYR A 176 8.40 -4.37 -6.80
N MET A 177 8.77 -5.33 -5.97
CA MET A 177 9.33 -6.60 -6.41
C MET A 177 8.48 -7.75 -5.84
N PRO A 178 7.99 -8.69 -6.68
CA PRO A 178 7.36 -9.91 -6.18
C PRO A 178 8.27 -10.62 -5.18
N THR A 179 7.70 -11.13 -4.09
CA THR A 179 8.48 -11.75 -3.01
C THR A 179 9.33 -12.93 -3.49
N GLU A 180 8.87 -13.68 -4.49
CA GLU A 180 9.66 -14.76 -5.13
C GLU A 180 10.98 -14.26 -5.75
N ILE A 181 10.95 -13.10 -6.39
CA ILE A 181 12.16 -12.48 -6.95
C ILE A 181 13.08 -12.05 -5.81
N VAL A 182 12.52 -11.44 -4.77
CA VAL A 182 13.32 -11.01 -3.61
C VAL A 182 13.95 -12.21 -2.90
N GLU A 183 13.22 -13.30 -2.72
CA GLU A 183 13.74 -14.56 -2.19
C GLU A 183 14.94 -15.07 -3.00
N HIS A 184 14.86 -15.04 -4.33
CA HIS A 184 15.97 -15.40 -5.19
C HIS A 184 17.18 -14.48 -5.00
N LEU A 185 16.96 -13.17 -4.90
CA LEU A 185 18.01 -12.17 -4.67
C LEU A 185 18.64 -12.28 -3.28
N LEU A 186 17.86 -12.67 -2.26
CA LEU A 186 18.38 -12.92 -0.92
C LEU A 186 19.34 -14.12 -0.88
N ARG A 187 19.14 -15.12 -1.76
CA ARG A 187 20.04 -16.27 -1.91
C ARG A 187 21.26 -15.95 -2.77
N ASN A 188 21.13 -14.99 -3.69
CA ASN A 188 22.18 -14.58 -4.63
C ASN A 188 22.39 -13.04 -4.58
N PRO A 189 22.85 -12.49 -3.44
CA PRO A 189 22.93 -11.05 -3.27
C PRO A 189 24.03 -10.42 -4.12
N ASP A 190 23.83 -9.14 -4.47
CA ASP A 190 24.92 -8.33 -5.00
C ASP A 190 25.99 -8.14 -3.93
N LYS A 191 27.24 -8.00 -4.36
CA LYS A 191 28.36 -7.67 -3.46
C LYS A 191 28.65 -6.18 -3.49
N GLY A 192 28.72 -5.58 -2.31
CA GLY A 192 29.17 -4.20 -2.14
C GLY A 192 30.69 -4.05 -2.26
N PRO A 193 31.21 -2.81 -2.29
CA PRO A 193 32.64 -2.53 -2.44
C PRO A 193 33.54 -3.16 -1.36
N ARG A 194 32.98 -3.47 -0.18
CA ARG A 194 33.66 -4.12 0.94
C ARG A 194 33.28 -5.60 1.10
N GLY A 195 32.65 -6.21 0.09
CA GLY A 195 32.26 -7.63 0.09
C GLY A 195 30.99 -7.97 0.86
N GLY A 196 30.35 -7.00 1.54
CA GLY A 196 29.06 -7.21 2.21
C GLY A 196 27.90 -7.38 1.23
N ASP A 197 26.89 -8.13 1.66
CA ASP A 197 25.68 -8.41 0.87
C ASP A 197 24.77 -7.19 0.79
N LEU A 198 24.37 -6.83 -0.43
CA LEU A 198 23.39 -5.80 -0.69
C LEU A 198 22.49 -6.17 -1.89
N LEU A 199 21.42 -5.41 -2.09
CA LEU A 199 20.62 -5.42 -3.31
C LEU A 199 20.78 -4.08 -4.01
N SER A 200 21.19 -4.08 -5.27
CA SER A 200 21.26 -2.88 -6.11
C SER A 200 20.05 -2.77 -7.02
N MET A 201 19.14 -1.83 -6.76
CA MET A 201 17.85 -1.77 -7.46
C MET A 201 17.97 -1.60 -8.98
N GLU A 202 18.95 -0.83 -9.45
CA GLU A 202 19.21 -0.60 -10.89
C GLU A 202 19.55 -1.86 -11.71
N LYS A 203 19.94 -2.96 -11.06
CA LYS A 203 20.35 -4.19 -11.75
C LYS A 203 19.21 -5.16 -11.99
N HIS A 204 18.07 -4.93 -11.36
CA HIS A 204 16.98 -5.90 -11.28
C HIS A 204 15.70 -5.31 -11.88
N ARG A 205 14.87 -6.19 -12.45
CA ARG A 205 13.54 -5.78 -12.95
C ARG A 205 12.61 -5.54 -11.77
N TYR A 206 11.77 -4.53 -11.89
CA TYR A 206 10.79 -4.15 -10.87
C TYR A 206 9.51 -3.64 -11.52
N ILE A 207 8.47 -3.49 -10.69
CA ILE A 207 7.21 -2.83 -11.03
C ILE A 207 7.26 -1.43 -10.41
N ASP A 208 7.06 -0.40 -11.22
CA ASP A 208 6.97 0.97 -10.72
C ASP A 208 5.63 1.20 -9.98
N PRO A 209 5.52 2.23 -9.11
CA PRO A 209 4.30 2.45 -8.32
C PRO A 209 3.04 2.66 -9.15
N THR A 210 3.15 3.30 -10.32
CA THR A 210 1.98 3.56 -11.19
C THR A 210 1.48 2.26 -11.82
N THR A 211 2.40 1.42 -12.30
CA THR A 211 2.06 0.09 -12.82
C THR A 211 1.50 -0.81 -11.72
N PHE A 212 2.09 -0.79 -10.52
CA PHE A 212 1.60 -1.55 -9.37
C PHE A 212 0.14 -1.19 -9.04
N VAL A 213 -0.17 0.10 -8.93
CA VAL A 213 -1.55 0.58 -8.69
C VAL A 213 -2.51 0.04 -9.73
N LYS A 214 -2.17 0.10 -11.02
CA LYS A 214 -3.03 -0.43 -12.11
C LYS A 214 -3.27 -1.93 -11.97
N LEU A 215 -2.23 -2.70 -11.64
CA LEU A 215 -2.35 -4.15 -11.42
C LEU A 215 -3.27 -4.48 -10.24
N VAL A 216 -3.18 -3.73 -9.13
CA VAL A 216 -4.09 -3.88 -7.97
C VAL A 216 -5.51 -3.42 -8.32
N GLN A 217 -5.63 -2.29 -9.04
CA GLN A 217 -6.89 -1.67 -9.43
C GLN A 217 -7.73 -2.57 -10.34
N ASP A 218 -7.09 -3.31 -11.23
CA ASP A 218 -7.79 -4.17 -12.18
C ASP A 218 -7.73 -5.65 -11.75
N SER A 219 -7.27 -5.91 -10.51
CA SER A 219 -7.18 -7.24 -9.90
C SER A 219 -6.37 -8.24 -10.73
N TRP A 220 -5.37 -7.78 -11.50
CA TRP A 220 -4.44 -8.65 -12.22
C TRP A 220 -3.45 -9.36 -11.29
N ILE A 221 -3.21 -8.78 -10.11
CA ILE A 221 -2.41 -9.34 -9.02
C ILE A 221 -3.23 -9.40 -7.74
N GLY A 222 -2.77 -10.23 -6.80
CA GLY A 222 -3.42 -10.44 -5.51
C GLY A 222 -3.89 -11.86 -5.34
N SER A 223 -4.21 -12.21 -4.10
CA SER A 223 -4.67 -13.55 -3.76
C SER A 223 -5.97 -13.87 -4.48
N HIS A 224 -6.28 -15.16 -4.54
CA HIS A 224 -7.54 -15.65 -5.08
C HIS A 224 -8.01 -16.86 -4.27
N THR A 225 -9.30 -17.21 -4.44
CA THR A 225 -9.94 -18.42 -3.88
C THR A 225 -9.66 -18.62 -2.38
N GLU A 226 -9.03 -19.73 -1.99
CA GLU A 226 -8.79 -20.11 -0.60
C GLU A 226 -7.76 -19.21 0.09
N ALA A 227 -6.78 -18.67 -0.65
CA ALA A 227 -5.82 -17.72 -0.08
C ALA A 227 -6.51 -16.41 0.32
N SER A 228 -7.45 -15.91 -0.50
CA SER A 228 -8.24 -14.72 -0.15
C SER A 228 -9.06 -14.96 1.11
N LYS A 229 -9.76 -16.11 1.21
CA LYS A 229 -10.54 -16.47 2.41
C LYS A 229 -9.67 -16.52 3.67
N LEU A 230 -8.52 -17.19 3.60
CA LEU A 230 -7.58 -17.29 4.72
C LEU A 230 -7.08 -15.92 5.18
N LEU A 231 -6.71 -15.05 4.24
CA LEU A 231 -6.19 -13.73 4.54
C LEU A 231 -7.26 -12.80 5.10
N LEU A 232 -8.48 -12.84 4.54
CA LEU A 232 -9.62 -12.07 5.06
C LEU A 232 -9.99 -12.50 6.48
N ASP A 233 -9.90 -13.80 6.80
CA ASP A 233 -10.10 -14.31 8.15
C ASP A 233 -9.05 -13.79 9.13
N LEU A 234 -7.78 -13.89 8.75
CA LEU A 234 -6.65 -13.39 9.53
C LEU A 234 -6.81 -11.89 9.87
N MET A 235 -7.42 -11.13 8.96
CA MET A 235 -7.68 -9.70 9.11
C MET A 235 -9.01 -9.36 9.80
N GLY A 236 -9.82 -10.36 10.14
CA GLY A 236 -11.15 -10.16 10.73
C GLY A 236 -12.16 -9.51 9.78
N LEU A 237 -11.96 -9.66 8.46
CA LEU A 237 -12.78 -9.10 7.39
C LEU A 237 -13.73 -10.12 6.74
N LYS A 238 -13.96 -11.27 7.39
CA LYS A 238 -14.98 -12.22 6.95
C LYS A 238 -16.32 -11.52 6.76
N ASP A 239 -17.01 -11.84 5.68
CA ASP A 239 -18.45 -11.64 5.60
C ASP A 239 -19.07 -12.46 6.73
N ARG A 240 -19.48 -11.76 7.80
CA ARG A 240 -20.44 -12.31 8.75
C ARG A 240 -21.70 -12.48 7.93
N GLY A 241 -21.99 -13.71 7.53
CA GLY A 241 -23.09 -14.07 6.64
C GLY A 241 -24.37 -13.29 6.95
N GLU A 242 -25.12 -13.01 5.88
CA GLU A 242 -26.39 -12.32 5.82
C GLU A 242 -27.07 -12.06 7.18
N ARG A 243 -27.31 -10.76 7.45
CA ARG A 243 -28.03 -10.14 8.58
C ARG A 243 -27.17 -9.71 9.76
N ASN A 244 -26.47 -8.59 9.56
CA ASN A 244 -26.44 -7.55 10.58
C ASN A 244 -26.49 -6.16 9.90
N PRO A 245 -27.52 -5.32 10.12
CA PRO A 245 -27.73 -4.05 9.40
C PRO A 245 -26.76 -2.92 9.82
N ALA A 246 -25.57 -3.26 10.28
CA ALA A 246 -24.54 -2.31 10.68
C ALA A 246 -23.27 -2.49 9.83
N THR A 247 -23.41 -2.56 8.51
CA THR A 247 -22.32 -2.33 7.55
C THR A 247 -22.94 -1.92 6.20
N ILE A 248 -22.83 -0.62 5.92
CA ILE A 248 -22.92 0.05 4.61
C ILE A 248 -24.29 -0.02 3.93
N ALA A 249 -24.91 1.14 3.72
CA ALA A 249 -26.02 1.30 2.79
C ALA A 249 -25.65 0.62 1.46
N VAL A 250 -26.28 -0.52 1.19
CA VAL A 250 -26.24 -1.19 -0.08
C VAL A 250 -27.05 -0.31 -1.02
N ASP A 251 -26.37 0.57 -1.75
CA ASP A 251 -26.95 1.08 -2.98
C ASP A 251 -27.03 -0.12 -3.91
N THR A 252 -28.24 -0.67 -4.00
CA THR A 252 -28.61 -1.77 -4.88
C THR A 252 -28.14 -1.43 -6.30
N PRO A 253 -27.62 -2.37 -7.12
CA PRO A 253 -27.31 -2.04 -8.50
C PRO A 253 -28.55 -1.45 -9.17
N ILE A 254 -28.42 -0.23 -9.72
CA ILE A 254 -29.45 0.40 -10.53
C ILE A 254 -29.72 -0.55 -11.69
N GLN A 255 -30.84 -1.28 -11.61
CA GLN A 255 -31.34 -2.08 -12.72
C GLN A 255 -31.78 -1.11 -13.82
N PHE A 256 -30.99 -1.01 -14.89
CA PHE A 256 -31.51 -0.45 -16.13
C PHE A 256 -32.57 -1.40 -16.67
N ARG A 257 -33.85 -1.06 -16.47
CA ARG A 257 -34.93 -1.63 -17.29
C ARG A 257 -34.63 -1.24 -18.73
N ALA A 258 -34.21 -2.22 -19.53
CA ALA A 258 -34.30 -2.12 -20.98
C ALA A 258 -35.77 -1.85 -21.33
N GLN A 259 -36.08 -0.61 -21.72
CA GLN A 259 -37.34 -0.34 -22.38
C GLN A 259 -37.27 -1.02 -23.76
N ASN A 260 -38.00 -2.12 -23.90
CA ASN A 260 -38.41 -2.64 -25.18
C ASN A 260 -39.07 -1.49 -25.96
N ARG A 261 -38.44 -1.07 -27.06
CA ARG A 261 -39.15 -0.42 -28.15
C ARG A 261 -39.24 -1.40 -29.31
N ARG A 262 -40.49 -1.58 -29.72
CA ARG A 262 -40.96 -2.34 -30.87
C ARG A 262 -40.31 -1.86 -32.16
#